data_AF-K9WPS3-F1
#
_entry.id   AF-K9WPS3-F1
#
_cell.length_a   1.000
_cell.length_b   1.000
_cell.length_c   1.000
_cell.angle_alpha   90.00
_cell.angle_beta   90.00
_cell.angle_gamma   90.00
#
_symmetry.space_group_name_H-M   'P 1'
#
loop_
_entity.id
_entity.type
_entity.pdbx_description
1 polymer ?
#
loop_
_entity_poly.entity_id
_entity_poly.type
_entity_poly.pdbx_seq_one_letter_code
_entity_poly.pdbx_strand_id
1 'polypeptide(L)'
;MNPFVGVKEQLLTVEELKNLLQQSSTQPNYYFLRWPHKVSGIVGQLPNEFPSPEGQMFNYDRELRWKQQGQHFSVLLLSTTGAEPGFKPIGQKWETQQRDAHIYPATETRFPKGLSSTNVDVAQRYFMDADTATVHFVALTVAKKQ
;
A
#
# COMPACT_ATOMS: atom_id res chain seq x y z
N MET A 1 -3.62 -1.67 18.38
CA MET A 1 -2.92 -1.71 17.07
C MET A 1 -1.44 -1.57 17.37
N ASN A 2 -0.58 -2.30 16.67
CA ASN A 2 0.89 -2.21 16.84
C ASN A 2 1.47 -1.63 15.55
N PRO A 3 1.64 -0.30 15.47
CA PRO A 3 2.17 0.35 14.27
C PRO A 3 3.58 -0.14 13.94
N PHE A 4 3.80 -0.45 12.67
CA PHE A 4 5.07 -0.91 12.15
C PHE A 4 5.32 -0.31 10.78
N VAL A 5 6.51 0.25 10.60
CA VAL A 5 7.04 0.65 9.30
C VAL A 5 8.34 -0.10 9.10
N GLY A 6 8.46 -0.79 7.97
CA GLY A 6 9.67 -1.56 7.69
C GLY A 6 9.96 -1.70 6.21
N VAL A 7 11.22 -1.91 5.87
CA VAL A 7 11.67 -2.19 4.50
C VAL A 7 12.16 -3.61 4.39
N LYS A 8 11.90 -4.23 3.25
CA LYS A 8 12.50 -5.53 2.94
C LYS A 8 14.01 -5.33 2.81
N GLU A 9 14.78 -6.13 3.53
CA GLU A 9 16.25 -6.00 3.54
C GLU A 9 16.89 -6.32 2.19
N GLN A 10 16.29 -7.28 1.47
CA GLN A 10 16.74 -7.72 0.16
C GLN A 10 15.78 -7.23 -0.91
N LEU A 11 16.34 -6.88 -2.08
CA LEU A 11 15.54 -6.57 -3.25
C LEU A 11 14.89 -7.86 -3.77
N LEU A 12 13.61 -7.80 -4.08
CA LEU A 12 12.84 -8.97 -4.51
C LEU A 12 12.84 -9.10 -6.02
N THR A 13 12.87 -10.34 -6.50
CA THR A 13 12.49 -10.69 -7.87
C THR A 13 10.97 -10.54 -8.06
N VAL A 14 10.51 -10.64 -9.31
CA VAL A 14 9.08 -10.60 -9.65
C VAL A 14 8.30 -11.70 -8.93
N GLU A 15 8.84 -12.91 -8.88
CA GLU A 15 8.19 -14.07 -8.26
C GLU A 15 8.10 -13.91 -6.75
N GLU A 16 9.17 -13.46 -6.10
CA GLU A 16 9.19 -13.19 -4.66
C GLU A 16 8.22 -12.07 -4.28
N LEU A 17 8.16 -11.00 -5.07
CA LEU A 17 7.18 -9.93 -4.87
C LEU A 17 5.76 -10.48 -5.00
N LYS A 18 5.46 -11.26 -6.04
CA LYS A 18 4.15 -11.87 -6.24
C LYS A 18 3.76 -12.76 -5.06
N ASN A 19 4.69 -13.60 -4.60
CA ASN A 19 4.48 -14.46 -3.43
C ASN A 19 4.19 -13.63 -2.18
N LEU A 20 4.95 -12.57 -1.93
CA LEU A 20 4.72 -11.65 -0.81
C LEU A 20 3.32 -11.01 -0.85
N LEU A 21 2.87 -10.55 -2.02
CA LEU A 21 1.56 -9.93 -2.19
C LEU A 21 0.39 -10.91 -2.01
N GLN A 22 0.64 -12.19 -2.28
CA GLN A 22 -0.35 -13.27 -2.20
C GLN A 22 -0.30 -14.05 -0.87
N GLN A 23 0.61 -13.71 0.04
CA GLN A 23 0.62 -14.29 1.38
C GLN A 23 -0.74 -14.07 2.04
N SER A 24 -1.29 -15.16 2.59
CA SER A 24 -2.65 -15.27 3.08
C SER A 24 -3.00 -14.14 4.04
N SER A 25 -3.84 -13.22 3.59
CA SER A 25 -4.54 -12.25 4.44
C SER A 25 -5.93 -12.79 4.72
N THR A 26 -6.43 -12.58 5.94
CA THR A 26 -7.83 -12.85 6.29
C THR A 26 -8.80 -11.83 5.67
N GLN A 27 -8.27 -10.80 4.99
CA GLN A 27 -9.00 -9.70 4.40
C GLN A 27 -8.76 -9.59 2.89
N PRO A 28 -9.70 -9.00 2.14
CA PRO A 28 -9.50 -8.74 0.72
C PRO A 28 -8.33 -7.77 0.51
N ASN A 29 -7.42 -8.16 -0.38
CA ASN A 29 -6.33 -7.31 -0.84
C ASN A 29 -6.77 -6.51 -2.06
N TYR A 30 -6.46 -5.22 -2.07
CA TYR A 30 -6.65 -4.32 -3.19
C TYR A 30 -5.30 -3.86 -3.72
N TYR A 31 -5.24 -3.57 -5.01
CA TYR A 31 -4.02 -3.20 -5.69
C TYR A 31 -4.21 -1.90 -6.46
N PHE A 32 -3.13 -1.11 -6.52
CA PHE A 32 -3.03 0.07 -7.35
C PHE A 32 -1.65 0.10 -8.00
N LEU A 33 -1.61 -0.18 -9.31
CA LEU A 33 -0.40 -0.33 -10.10
C LEU A 33 -0.14 0.93 -10.92
N ARG A 34 1.14 1.30 -11.04
CA ARG A 34 1.59 2.55 -11.68
C ARG A 34 2.70 2.27 -12.70
N TRP A 35 2.47 2.72 -13.92
CA TRP A 35 3.45 2.79 -15.01
C TRP A 35 3.68 4.25 -15.39
N PRO A 36 4.78 4.59 -16.08
CA PRO A 36 5.04 5.95 -16.54
C PRO A 36 3.92 6.57 -17.39
N HIS A 37 3.13 5.74 -18.08
CA HIS A 37 2.11 6.17 -19.04
C HIS A 37 0.67 5.85 -18.62
N LYS A 38 0.46 5.12 -17.51
CA LYS A 38 -0.88 4.72 -17.05
C LYS A 38 -0.91 4.26 -15.60
N VAL A 39 -2.10 4.19 -15.04
CA VAL A 39 -2.38 3.54 -13.74
C VAL A 39 -3.50 2.53 -13.91
N SER A 40 -3.55 1.50 -13.06
CA SER A 40 -4.61 0.48 -13.11
C SER A 40 -5.95 0.96 -12.56
N GLY A 41 -5.94 2.04 -11.76
CA GLY A 41 -7.02 2.27 -10.80
C GLY A 41 -7.00 1.24 -9.67
N ILE A 42 -8.05 1.20 -8.85
CA ILE A 42 -8.11 0.26 -7.70
C ILE A 42 -8.80 -1.03 -8.12
N VAL A 43 -8.04 -2.13 -8.07
CA VAL A 43 -8.48 -3.46 -8.50
C VAL A 43 -8.39 -4.46 -7.34
N GLY A 44 -9.35 -5.38 -7.23
CA GLY A 44 -9.37 -6.43 -6.21
C GLY A 44 -8.53 -7.67 -6.53
N GLN A 45 -7.99 -7.76 -7.76
CA GLN A 45 -7.14 -8.85 -8.21
C GLN A 45 -5.91 -8.29 -8.92
N LEU A 46 -4.79 -8.99 -8.80
CA LEU A 46 -3.54 -8.63 -9.47
C LEU A 46 -3.76 -8.75 -11.00
N PRO A 47 -3.57 -7.69 -11.79
CA PRO A 47 -3.79 -7.74 -13.24
C PRO A 47 -2.69 -8.55 -13.94
N ASN A 48 -3.00 -9.07 -15.13
CA ASN A 48 -2.05 -9.87 -15.94
C ASN A 48 -0.77 -9.11 -16.31
N GLU A 49 -0.83 -7.78 -16.40
CA GLU A 49 0.32 -6.91 -16.74
C GLU A 49 1.25 -6.65 -15.53
N PHE A 50 1.23 -7.52 -14.52
CA PHE A 50 2.11 -7.44 -13.36
C PHE A 50 3.52 -8.00 -13.66
N PRO A 51 4.59 -7.41 -13.12
CA PRO A 51 4.61 -6.26 -12.21
C PRO A 51 4.64 -4.93 -12.94
N SER A 52 4.01 -3.93 -12.33
CA SER A 52 4.26 -2.53 -12.67
C SER A 52 5.56 -2.03 -12.02
N PRO A 53 6.25 -1.03 -12.62
CA PRO A 53 7.47 -0.45 -12.04
C PRO A 53 7.26 0.08 -10.62
N GLU A 54 6.10 0.67 -10.34
CA GLU A 54 5.68 1.05 -8.99
C GLU A 54 4.28 0.55 -8.73
N GLY A 55 3.95 0.31 -7.47
CA GLY A 55 2.59 0.00 -7.09
C GLY A 55 2.45 -0.22 -5.61
N GLN A 56 1.21 -0.47 -5.21
CA GLN A 56 0.90 -0.83 -3.85
C GLN A 56 -0.21 -1.87 -3.78
N MET A 57 -0.13 -2.69 -2.73
CA MET A 57 -1.20 -3.53 -2.25
C MET A 57 -1.63 -3.00 -0.90
N PHE A 58 -2.93 -2.94 -0.65
CA PHE A 58 -3.45 -2.52 0.64
C PHE A 58 -4.69 -3.30 1.02
N ASN A 59 -4.88 -3.44 2.32
CA ASN A 59 -6.10 -3.91 2.93
C ASN A 59 -6.39 -3.05 4.18
N TYR A 60 -7.20 -3.54 5.12
CA TYR A 60 -7.48 -2.75 6.32
C TYR A 60 -6.27 -2.75 7.29
N ASP A 61 -5.49 -3.82 7.36
CA ASP A 61 -4.38 -3.94 8.33
C ASP A 61 -3.05 -3.35 7.84
N ARG A 62 -2.78 -3.40 6.53
CA ARG A 62 -1.46 -3.05 5.98
C ARG A 62 -1.51 -2.46 4.57
N GLU A 63 -0.45 -1.73 4.24
CA GLU A 63 -0.06 -1.39 2.88
C GLU A 63 1.36 -1.89 2.60
N LEU A 64 1.55 -2.53 1.44
CA LEU A 64 2.85 -2.83 0.85
C LEU A 64 3.04 -1.96 -0.38
N ARG A 65 4.16 -1.24 -0.46
CA ARG A 65 4.59 -0.47 -1.65
C ARG A 65 5.81 -1.10 -2.25
N TRP A 66 5.85 -1.22 -3.57
CA TRP A 66 7.04 -1.62 -4.29
C TRP A 66 7.49 -0.57 -5.29
N LYS A 67 8.79 -0.58 -5.54
CA LYS A 67 9.44 0.22 -6.59
C LYS A 67 10.56 -0.58 -7.23
N GLN A 68 10.56 -0.62 -8.55
CA GLN A 68 11.56 -1.31 -9.36
C GLN A 68 12.92 -0.62 -9.26
N GLN A 69 13.96 -1.43 -9.07
CA GLN A 69 15.37 -1.07 -9.05
C GLN A 69 16.13 -2.03 -9.97
N GLY A 70 16.31 -1.64 -11.23
CA GLY A 70 16.84 -2.53 -12.27
C GLY A 70 15.92 -3.72 -12.51
N GLN A 71 16.41 -4.94 -12.27
CA GLN A 71 15.65 -6.18 -12.41
C GLN A 71 14.93 -6.63 -11.12
N HIS A 72 15.13 -5.91 -10.01
CA HIS A 72 14.57 -6.26 -8.70
C HIS A 72 13.65 -5.16 -8.17
N PHE A 73 13.06 -5.38 -7.00
CA PHE A 73 12.09 -4.49 -6.37
C PHE A 73 12.45 -4.21 -4.91
N SER A 74 12.50 -2.93 -4.55
CA SER A 74 12.50 -2.51 -3.15
C SER A 74 11.06 -2.48 -2.63
N VAL A 75 10.84 -2.92 -1.39
CA VAL A 75 9.51 -3.01 -0.78
C VAL A 75 9.47 -2.33 0.59
N LEU A 76 8.45 -1.50 0.80
CA LEU A 76 8.10 -0.84 2.06
C LEU A 76 6.78 -1.41 2.59
N LEU A 77 6.74 -1.75 3.87
CA LEU A 77 5.56 -2.20 4.61
C LEU A 77 5.13 -1.14 5.63
N LEU A 78 3.84 -0.82 5.62
CA LEU A 78 3.15 -0.01 6.60
C LEU A 78 2.05 -0.87 7.21
N SER A 79 2.17 -1.30 8.47
CA SER A 79 1.25 -2.26 9.11
C SER A 79 0.80 -1.82 10.50
N THR A 80 -0.35 -2.34 10.94
CA THR A 80 -0.81 -2.25 12.33
C THR A 80 -0.76 -3.58 13.09
N THR A 81 -0.19 -4.63 12.50
CA THR A 81 -0.07 -5.98 13.09
C THR A 81 1.24 -6.20 13.85
N GLY A 82 2.14 -5.21 13.88
CA GLY A 82 3.45 -5.31 14.49
C GLY A 82 4.55 -5.71 13.50
N ALA A 83 5.68 -6.15 14.04
CA ALA A 83 6.86 -6.50 13.26
C ALA A 83 6.62 -7.74 12.38
N GLU A 84 7.04 -7.65 11.12
CA GLU A 84 6.86 -8.71 10.13
C GLU A 84 8.22 -9.34 9.77
N PRO A 85 8.36 -10.68 9.72
CA PRO A 85 9.62 -11.33 9.38
C PRO A 85 10.20 -10.90 8.03
N GLY A 86 11.52 -10.65 8.02
CA GLY A 86 12.26 -10.21 6.84
C GLY A 86 12.02 -8.75 6.45
N PHE A 87 11.38 -7.95 7.31
CA PHE A 87 11.35 -6.49 7.21
C PHE A 87 12.20 -5.87 8.32
N LYS A 88 13.14 -5.01 7.94
CA LYS A 88 13.91 -4.21 8.86
C LYS A 88 13.07 -2.99 9.30
N PRO A 89 12.87 -2.75 10.60
CA PRO A 89 12.12 -1.60 11.08
C PRO A 89 12.80 -0.29 10.67
N ILE A 90 11.97 0.71 10.36
CA ILE A 90 12.38 2.11 10.17
C ILE A 90 11.74 2.93 11.28
N GLY A 91 12.49 3.86 11.86
CA GLY A 91 12.03 4.66 13.00
C GLY A 91 11.96 3.84 14.30
N GLN A 92 11.59 4.49 15.40
CA GLN A 92 11.58 3.86 16.72
C GLN A 92 10.18 3.81 17.35
N LYS A 93 9.37 4.86 17.21
CA LYS A 93 8.04 4.94 17.83
C LYS A 93 7.01 5.51 16.85
N TRP A 94 6.14 4.64 16.37
CA TRP A 94 5.06 5.02 15.49
C TRP A 94 3.73 5.07 16.24
N GLU A 95 3.01 6.18 16.07
CA GLU A 95 1.59 6.28 16.35
C GLU A 95 0.81 6.25 15.04
N THR A 96 -0.41 5.70 15.06
CA THR A 96 -1.27 5.70 13.89
C THR A 96 -2.54 6.49 14.10
N GLN A 97 -2.94 7.23 13.06
CA GLN A 97 -4.22 7.92 13.02
C GLN A 97 -4.94 7.56 11.72
N GLN A 98 -6.14 7.01 11.84
CA GLN A 98 -6.99 6.73 10.69
C GLN A 98 -7.80 7.98 10.32
N ARG A 99 -7.92 8.21 9.01
CA ARG A 99 -8.65 9.32 8.40
C ARG A 99 -9.51 8.78 7.27
N ASP A 100 -10.73 9.30 7.16
CA ASP A 100 -11.60 8.96 6.04
C ASP A 100 -11.01 9.49 4.74
N ALA A 101 -11.21 8.74 3.65
CA ALA A 101 -10.77 9.13 2.33
C ALA A 101 -11.87 8.84 1.32
N HIS A 102 -11.86 9.60 0.22
CA HIS A 102 -12.85 9.48 -0.83
C HIS A 102 -12.16 9.25 -2.17
N ILE A 103 -12.71 8.33 -2.95
CA ILE A 103 -12.33 8.17 -4.35
C ILE A 103 -13.14 9.19 -5.14
N TYR A 104 -12.47 9.93 -6.01
CA TYR A 104 -13.16 10.83 -6.93
C TYR A 104 -14.03 10.05 -7.92
N PRO A 105 -15.26 10.53 -8.21
CA PRO A 105 -16.11 9.87 -9.19
C PRO A 105 -15.45 9.91 -10.57
N ALA A 106 -15.79 8.96 -11.44
CA ALA A 106 -15.25 8.91 -12.81
C ALA A 106 -15.60 10.15 -13.65
N THR A 107 -16.63 10.91 -13.25
CA THR A 107 -17.05 12.19 -13.84
C THR A 107 -16.22 13.38 -13.36
N GLU A 108 -15.28 13.18 -12.43
CA GLU A 108 -14.38 14.22 -11.94
C GLU A 108 -13.42 14.68 -13.04
N THR A 109 -13.33 15.99 -13.25
CA THR A 109 -12.57 16.60 -14.35
C THR A 109 -11.12 16.93 -13.97
N ARG A 110 -10.77 16.81 -12.68
CA ARG A 110 -9.39 17.00 -12.19
C ARG A 110 -8.38 16.01 -12.75
N PHE A 111 -8.83 14.86 -13.27
CA PHE A 111 -7.96 13.87 -13.91
C PHE A 111 -8.22 13.80 -15.41
N PRO A 112 -7.18 13.86 -16.27
CA PRO A 112 -7.34 13.78 -17.73
C PRO A 112 -8.02 12.48 -18.21
N LYS A 113 -7.86 11.41 -17.44
CA LYS A 113 -8.56 10.14 -17.59
C LYS A 113 -9.15 9.78 -16.24
N GLY A 114 -10.45 9.49 -16.21
CA GLY A 114 -11.11 9.00 -15.00
C GLY A 114 -10.41 7.74 -14.48
N LEU A 115 -10.41 7.54 -13.16
CA LEU A 115 -9.85 6.35 -12.54
C LEU A 115 -10.93 5.26 -12.51
N SER A 116 -10.63 4.08 -13.06
CA SER A 116 -11.46 2.91 -12.84
C SER A 116 -11.29 2.44 -11.39
N SER A 117 -12.31 2.63 -10.56
CA SER A 117 -12.30 2.15 -9.19
C SER A 117 -13.35 1.05 -9.00
N THR A 118 -12.95 -0.04 -8.38
CA THR A 118 -13.90 -0.92 -7.70
C THR A 118 -14.61 -0.11 -6.60
N ASN A 119 -15.89 -0.35 -6.31
CA ASN A 119 -16.56 0.24 -5.13
C ASN A 119 -15.90 -0.28 -3.85
N VAL A 120 -14.86 0.40 -3.40
CA VAL A 120 -14.14 0.13 -2.16
C VAL A 120 -14.11 1.39 -1.32
N ASP A 121 -14.56 1.26 -0.07
CA ASP A 121 -14.49 2.32 0.91
C ASP A 121 -13.04 2.46 1.35
N VAL A 122 -12.35 3.48 0.84
CA VAL A 122 -10.95 3.73 1.17
C VAL A 122 -10.83 4.61 2.42
N ALA A 123 -9.73 4.43 3.11
CA ALA A 123 -9.29 5.28 4.21
C ALA A 123 -7.80 5.57 4.05
N GLN A 124 -7.31 6.52 4.83
CA GLN A 124 -5.89 6.77 4.99
C GLN A 124 -5.47 6.48 6.42
N ARG A 125 -4.25 5.97 6.59
CA ARG A 125 -3.65 5.77 7.91
C ARG A 125 -2.32 6.49 7.99
N TYR A 126 -2.24 7.46 8.88
CA TYR A 126 -1.04 8.27 9.06
C TYR A 126 -0.15 7.54 10.05
N PHE A 127 1.14 7.41 9.73
CA PHE A 127 2.18 6.92 10.61
C PHE A 127 3.00 8.13 11.06
N MET A 128 2.83 8.47 12.33
CA MET A 128 3.38 9.65 12.97
C MET A 128 4.49 9.24 13.90
N ASP A 129 5.60 9.97 13.86
CA ASP A 129 6.63 9.83 14.88
C ASP A 129 6.07 10.32 16.22
N ALA A 130 6.10 9.46 17.24
CA ALA A 130 5.44 9.72 18.52
C ALA A 130 6.08 10.89 19.30
N ASP A 131 7.37 11.13 19.09
CA ASP A 131 8.13 12.12 19.84
C ASP A 131 8.00 13.53 19.21
N THR A 132 7.74 13.61 17.89
CA THR A 132 7.65 14.88 17.15
C THR A 132 6.26 15.20 16.58
N ALA A 133 5.31 14.25 16.65
CA ALA A 133 4.01 14.31 15.98
C ALA A 133 4.08 14.52 14.45
N THR A 134 5.24 14.28 13.84
CA THR A 134 5.45 14.45 12.39
C THR A 134 4.88 13.26 11.63
N VAL A 135 4.02 13.52 10.63
CA VAL A 135 3.55 12.48 9.71
C VAL A 135 4.67 12.14 8.72
N HIS A 136 5.26 10.95 8.83
CA HIS A 136 6.29 10.48 7.90
C HIS A 136 5.72 9.66 6.75
N PHE A 137 4.67 8.88 7.02
CA PHE A 137 4.04 8.04 6.01
C PHE A 137 2.53 8.15 6.10
N VAL A 138 1.87 8.15 4.95
CA VAL A 138 0.41 8.06 4.84
C VAL A 138 0.11 6.81 4.04
N ALA A 139 -0.48 5.80 4.68
CA ALA A 139 -0.90 4.57 4.01
C ALA A 139 -2.31 4.71 3.42
N LEU A 140 -2.53 4.15 2.24
CA LEU A 140 -3.86 3.87 1.70
C LEU A 140 -4.36 2.56 2.29
N THR A 141 -5.58 2.54 2.80
CA THR A 141 -6.17 1.37 3.46
C THR A 141 -7.64 1.24 3.08
N VAL A 142 -8.27 0.13 3.46
CA VAL A 142 -9.73 -0.03 3.39
C VAL A 142 -10.35 0.48 4.69
N ALA A 143 -11.48 1.18 4.61
CA ALA A 143 -12.23 1.60 5.79
C ALA A 143 -12.75 0.37 6.56
N LYS A 144 -12.74 0.43 7.89
CA LYS A 144 -13.38 -0.61 8.69
C LYS A 144 -14.88 -0.48 8.49
N LYS A 145 -15.54 -1.50 7.93
CA LYS A 145 -17.00 -1.60 8.07
C LYS A 145 -17.29 -1.79 9.55
N GLN A 146 -18.04 -0.82 10.13
CA GLN A 146 -18.52 -0.90 11.50
C GLN A 146 -19.51 -2.05 11.66
#